data_AF-A0A255YRL6-F1
#
_entry.id   AF-A0A255YRL6-F1
#
_cell.length_a   1.000
_cell.length_b   1.000
_cell.length_c   1.000
_cell.angle_alpha   90.00
_cell.angle_beta   90.00
_cell.angle_gamma   90.00
#
_symmetry.space_group_name_H-M   'P 1'
#
loop_
_entity.id
_entity.type
_entity.pdbx_description
1 polymer ?
#
loop_
_entity_poly.entity_id
_entity_poly.type
_entity_poly.pdbx_seq_one_letter_code
_entity_poly.pdbx_strand_id
1 'polypeptide(L)'
;MIKSLISTKQIRLNLVIYSLFLVIAVAGIIYGNAIRDNYSFLRIWDFRNILLLLVGVPFLFWQSGVCLPNFFEQQISNRHRFLWPAIIGALFGLLDIIVIKLIMHPAPYTELPPFLQPFPYSVFLYFSGAFEIEVFYRLIPITLMLLIGKWLWGGRYFNIFLWSAILLSSLREPLEQLPGGELWFVSYSLVTGFLMNYLQAVYYKNAGFLASLALRLGHYSFWHILLGIYVQYIELQ
;
A
#
# COMPACT_ATOMS: atom_id res chain seq x y z
N MET A 1 -19.67 20.17 16.42
CA MET A 1 -18.84 19.96 15.21
C MET A 1 -17.51 20.69 15.45
N ILE A 2 -16.47 19.97 15.86
CA ILE A 2 -15.17 20.59 16.15
C ILE A 2 -14.55 21.02 14.82
N LYS A 3 -14.42 22.33 14.59
CA LYS A 3 -13.50 22.86 13.58
C LYS A 3 -12.09 22.47 14.03
N SER A 4 -11.60 21.32 13.58
CA SER A 4 -10.17 21.02 13.64
C SER A 4 -9.49 22.02 12.71
N LEU A 5 -9.01 23.13 13.29
CA LEU A 5 -8.07 24.01 12.63
C LEU A 5 -6.82 23.18 12.38
N ILE A 6 -6.64 22.75 11.14
CA ILE A 6 -5.45 22.01 10.74
C ILE A 6 -4.25 22.89 11.07
N SER A 7 -3.37 22.41 11.95
CA SER A 7 -2.15 23.14 12.23
C SER A 7 -1.30 23.14 10.96
N THR A 8 -0.90 24.33 10.48
CA THR A 8 0.06 24.52 9.40
C THR A 8 1.31 23.63 9.57
N LYS A 9 1.69 23.35 10.82
CA LYS A 9 2.78 22.45 11.18
C LYS A 9 2.53 20.99 10.76
N GLN A 10 1.32 20.48 10.95
CA GLN A 10 0.96 19.10 10.56
C GLN A 10 0.95 18.93 9.04
N ILE A 11 0.43 19.91 8.29
CA ILE A 11 0.44 19.88 6.82
C ILE A 11 1.89 19.86 6.30
N ARG A 12 2.76 20.74 6.82
CA ARG A 12 4.17 20.77 6.45
C ARG A 12 4.85 19.42 6.70
N LEU A 13 4.56 18.78 7.83
CA LEU A 13 5.10 17.46 8.15
C LEU A 13 4.60 16.38 7.18
N ASN A 14 3.31 16.36 6.84
CA ASN A 14 2.78 15.45 5.82
C ASN A 14 3.52 15.64 4.48
N LEU A 15 3.70 16.90 4.04
CA LEU A 15 4.40 17.22 2.80
C LEU A 15 5.86 16.77 2.80
N VAL A 16 6.59 16.98 3.91
CA VAL A 16 7.97 16.52 4.04
C VAL A 16 8.04 15.00 3.93
N ILE A 17 7.20 14.27 4.67
CA ILE A 17 7.19 12.80 4.63
C ILE A 17 6.81 12.29 3.24
N TYR A 18 5.78 12.88 2.62
CA TYR A 18 5.37 12.53 1.27
C TYR A 18 6.50 12.77 0.25
N SER A 19 7.22 13.89 0.39
CA SER A 19 8.37 14.22 -0.46
C SER A 19 9.52 13.22 -0.27
N LEU A 20 9.78 12.78 0.97
CA LEU A 20 10.76 11.72 1.24
C LEU A 20 10.37 10.40 0.54
N PHE A 21 9.08 10.06 0.53
CA PHE A 21 8.61 8.86 -0.18
C PHE A 21 8.79 8.98 -1.71
N LEU A 22 8.57 10.16 -2.29
CA LEU A 22 8.87 10.43 -3.69
C LEU A 22 10.38 10.31 -3.98
N VAL A 23 11.24 10.80 -3.09
CA VAL A 23 12.70 10.65 -3.24
C VAL A 23 13.11 9.18 -3.23
N ILE A 24 12.52 8.35 -2.37
CA ILE A 24 12.75 6.90 -2.37
C ILE A 24 12.34 6.29 -3.71
N ALA A 25 11.19 6.68 -4.27
CA ALA A 25 10.74 6.20 -5.57
C ALA A 25 11.68 6.62 -6.72
N VAL A 26 12.15 7.87 -6.72
CA VAL A 26 13.16 8.36 -7.69
C VAL A 26 14.47 7.59 -7.56
N ALA A 27 14.94 7.34 -6.34
CA ALA A 27 16.14 6.52 -6.11
C ALA A 27 15.95 5.10 -6.66
N GLY A 28 14.76 4.52 -6.50
CA GLY A 28 14.38 3.26 -7.12
C GLY A 28 14.45 3.29 -8.64
N ILE A 29 13.91 4.32 -9.29
CA ILE A 29 13.99 4.48 -10.76
C ILE A 29 15.45 4.49 -11.23
N ILE A 30 16.30 5.29 -10.57
CA ILE A 30 17.72 5.41 -10.92
C ILE A 30 18.43 4.07 -10.73
N TYR A 31 18.23 3.42 -9.57
CA TYR A 31 18.84 2.12 -9.26
C TYR A 31 18.42 1.05 -10.26
N GLY A 32 17.11 0.94 -10.53
CA GLY A 32 16.56 -0.06 -11.44
C GLY A 32 17.12 0.09 -12.87
N ASN A 33 17.25 1.32 -13.36
CA ASN A 33 17.88 1.56 -14.67
C ASN A 33 19.36 1.19 -14.70
N ALA A 34 20.09 1.39 -13.60
CA ALA A 34 21.51 1.04 -13.52
C ALA A 34 21.77 -0.49 -13.55
N ILE A 35 20.81 -1.31 -13.15
CA ILE A 35 20.93 -2.78 -13.15
C ILE A 35 20.09 -3.47 -14.23
N ARG A 36 19.45 -2.70 -15.13
CA ARG A 36 18.51 -3.21 -16.12
C ARG A 36 19.10 -4.32 -16.99
N ASP A 37 20.35 -4.15 -17.42
CA ASP A 37 20.99 -5.09 -18.35
C ASP A 37 21.42 -6.40 -17.67
N ASN A 38 21.35 -6.47 -16.33
CA ASN A 38 21.71 -7.66 -15.56
C ASN A 38 20.54 -8.63 -15.36
N TYR A 39 19.30 -8.23 -15.67
CA TYR A 39 18.09 -9.02 -15.38
C TYR A 39 17.07 -8.93 -16.52
N SER A 40 16.51 -10.06 -16.94
CA SER A 40 15.57 -10.16 -18.07
C SER A 40 14.16 -9.60 -17.77
N PHE A 41 13.68 -9.72 -16.52
CA PHE A 41 12.30 -9.36 -16.13
C PHE A 41 12.24 -8.25 -15.06
N LEU A 42 13.15 -7.28 -15.15
CA LEU A 42 13.20 -6.18 -14.20
C LEU A 42 12.01 -5.22 -14.41
N ARG A 43 11.13 -5.12 -13.41
CA ARG A 43 10.05 -4.12 -13.41
C ARG A 43 10.62 -2.79 -12.94
N ILE A 44 10.76 -1.84 -13.84
CA ILE A 44 11.27 -0.50 -13.52
C ILE A 44 10.15 0.53 -13.65
N TRP A 45 10.01 1.36 -12.62
CA TRP A 45 9.18 2.56 -12.68
C TRP A 45 9.81 3.63 -13.58
N ASP A 46 9.00 4.59 -14.02
CA ASP A 46 9.49 5.77 -14.71
C ASP A 46 9.00 7.07 -14.06
N PHE A 47 9.46 8.21 -14.58
CA PHE A 47 9.10 9.52 -14.03
C PHE A 47 7.62 9.87 -14.16
N ARG A 48 6.86 9.20 -15.05
CA ARG A 48 5.40 9.36 -15.13
C ARG A 48 4.73 8.83 -13.87
N ASN A 49 5.26 7.76 -13.25
CA ASN A 49 4.76 7.28 -11.96
C ASN A 49 4.91 8.35 -10.87
N ILE A 50 6.02 9.10 -10.86
CA ILE A 50 6.23 10.21 -9.92
C ILE A 50 5.21 11.33 -10.16
N LEU A 51 4.96 11.70 -11.42
CA LEU A 51 3.94 12.69 -11.77
C LEU A 51 2.54 12.25 -11.34
N LEU A 52 2.21 10.97 -11.50
CA LEU A 52 0.95 10.40 -11.02
C LEU A 52 0.84 10.49 -9.49
N LEU A 53 1.90 10.17 -8.74
CA LEU A 53 1.90 10.32 -7.29
C LEU A 53 1.66 11.77 -6.85
N LEU A 54 2.16 12.77 -7.59
CA LEU A 54 1.92 14.18 -7.24
C LEU A 54 0.42 14.55 -7.21
N VAL A 55 -0.46 13.80 -7.87
CA VAL A 55 -1.92 13.96 -7.79
C VAL A 55 -2.45 13.70 -6.36
N GLY A 56 -1.72 12.96 -5.52
CA GLY A 56 -2.04 12.75 -4.11
C GLY A 56 -1.81 13.98 -3.22
N VAL A 57 -1.00 14.96 -3.66
CA VAL A 57 -0.58 16.11 -2.82
C VAL A 57 -1.77 16.98 -2.35
N PRO A 58 -2.75 17.36 -3.20
CA PRO A 58 -3.93 18.11 -2.75
C PRO A 58 -4.69 17.45 -1.59
N PHE A 59 -4.73 16.12 -1.57
CA PHE A 59 -5.46 15.35 -0.56
C PHE A 59 -4.80 15.39 0.83
N LEU A 60 -3.50 15.70 0.89
CA LEU A 60 -2.80 15.94 2.17
C LEU A 60 -3.33 17.18 2.91
N PHE A 61 -3.89 18.15 2.18
CA PHE A 61 -4.51 19.34 2.75
C PHE A 61 -5.96 19.10 3.15
N TRP A 62 -6.66 18.18 2.47
CA TRP A 62 -8.10 17.96 2.66
C TRP A 62 -8.45 16.85 3.64
N GLN A 63 -7.57 15.87 3.87
CA GLN A 63 -7.88 14.68 4.69
C GLN A 63 -8.42 15.03 6.09
N SER A 64 -7.80 15.97 6.81
CA SER A 64 -8.26 16.38 8.14
C SER A 64 -9.57 17.19 8.09
N GLY A 65 -9.86 17.85 6.98
CA GLY A 65 -11.14 18.52 6.74
C GLY A 65 -12.32 17.55 6.62
N VAL A 66 -12.05 16.27 6.37
CA VAL A 66 -13.04 15.18 6.32
C VAL A 66 -12.85 14.14 7.42
N CYS A 67 -12.27 14.56 8.55
CA CYS A 67 -12.09 13.73 9.75
C CYS A 67 -11.18 12.50 9.56
N LEU A 68 -10.26 12.53 8.59
CA LEU A 68 -9.20 11.54 8.45
C LEU A 68 -7.91 12.01 9.17
N PRO A 69 -7.16 11.12 9.84
CA PRO A 69 -5.97 11.52 10.60
C PRO A 69 -4.83 12.03 9.70
N ASN A 70 -4.09 13.03 10.18
CA ASN A 70 -2.80 13.40 9.59
C ASN A 70 -1.75 12.30 9.83
N PHE A 71 -0.62 12.34 9.11
CA PHE A 71 0.39 11.28 9.16
C PHE A 71 0.92 11.07 10.58
N PHE A 72 1.20 12.17 11.28
CA PHE A 72 1.60 12.19 12.69
C PHE A 72 0.56 12.90 13.55
N GLU A 73 -0.63 12.32 13.62
CA GLU A 73 -1.66 12.75 14.58
C GLU A 73 -1.23 12.44 16.03
N GLN A 74 -1.30 13.44 16.92
CA GLN A 74 -0.73 13.32 18.27
C GLN A 74 -1.41 12.26 19.14
N GLN A 75 -2.70 12.03 18.91
CA GLN A 75 -3.51 11.06 19.66
C GLN A 75 -3.19 9.60 19.30
N ILE A 76 -2.46 9.36 18.20
CA ILE A 76 -2.19 8.02 17.68
C ILE A 76 -0.76 7.62 18.04
N SER A 77 -0.63 6.52 18.79
CA SER A 77 0.68 6.00 19.20
C SER A 77 1.42 5.32 18.05
N ASN A 78 2.76 5.29 18.11
CA ASN A 78 3.59 4.64 17.10
C ASN A 78 3.31 3.13 16.97
N ARG A 79 2.78 2.48 18.01
CA ARG A 79 2.37 1.07 17.93
C ARG A 79 1.19 0.89 16.97
N HIS A 80 0.19 1.76 17.02
CA HIS A 80 -0.96 1.72 16.11
C HIS A 80 -0.64 2.31 14.73
N ARG A 81 0.35 3.22 14.65
CA ARG A 81 0.79 3.81 13.39
C ARG A 81 1.70 2.89 12.57
N PHE A 82 2.53 2.06 13.22
CA PHE A 82 3.55 1.28 12.53
C PHE A 82 3.55 -0.19 12.92
N LEU A 83 3.75 -0.49 14.21
CA LEU A 83 4.05 -1.85 14.68
C LEU A 83 2.90 -2.84 14.41
N TRP A 84 1.71 -2.56 14.92
CA TRP A 84 0.56 -3.46 14.76
C TRP A 84 0.11 -3.62 13.31
N PRO A 85 -0.02 -2.53 12.51
CA PRO A 85 -0.30 -2.68 11.09
C PRO A 85 0.75 -3.54 10.37
N ALA A 86 2.04 -3.29 10.61
CA ALA A 86 3.11 -4.05 9.96
C ALA A 86 3.10 -5.54 10.35
N ILE A 87 2.84 -5.87 11.63
CA ILE A 87 2.68 -7.27 12.07
C ILE A 87 1.51 -7.94 11.36
N ILE A 88 0.35 -7.27 11.27
CA ILE A 88 -0.81 -7.83 10.56
C ILE A 88 -0.48 -8.06 9.09
N GLY A 89 0.15 -7.09 8.43
CA GLY A 89 0.61 -7.24 7.05
C GLY A 89 1.55 -8.43 6.88
N ALA A 90 2.54 -8.57 7.78
CA ALA A 90 3.47 -9.69 7.77
C ALA A 90 2.77 -11.05 7.91
N LEU A 91 1.72 -11.14 8.73
CA LEU A 91 0.91 -12.36 8.83
C LEU A 91 0.24 -12.71 7.50
N PHE A 92 -0.33 -11.73 6.78
CA PHE A 92 -0.84 -11.98 5.42
C PHE A 92 0.28 -12.44 4.48
N GLY A 93 1.44 -11.79 4.51
CA GLY A 93 2.56 -12.16 3.63
C GLY A 93 3.06 -13.58 3.90
N LEU A 94 3.11 -14.00 5.17
CA LEU A 94 3.44 -15.37 5.57
C LEU A 94 2.40 -16.38 5.10
N LEU A 95 1.10 -16.05 5.21
CA LEU A 95 0.03 -16.91 4.72
C LEU A 95 0.12 -17.10 3.19
N ASP A 96 0.41 -16.03 2.45
CA ASP A 96 0.58 -16.10 0.99
C ASP A 96 1.79 -16.96 0.63
N ILE A 97 2.91 -16.86 1.36
CA ILE A 97 4.06 -17.78 1.19
C ILE A 97 3.64 -19.24 1.41
N ILE A 98 2.89 -19.53 2.48
CA ILE A 98 2.45 -20.89 2.77
C ILE A 98 1.57 -21.42 1.63
N VAL A 99 0.57 -20.66 1.21
CA VAL A 99 -0.38 -21.13 0.19
C VAL A 99 0.27 -21.21 -1.19
N ILE A 100 0.94 -20.16 -1.62
CA ILE A 100 1.41 -20.06 -3.00
C ILE A 100 2.75 -20.77 -3.17
N LYS A 101 3.72 -20.54 -2.28
CA LYS A 101 5.03 -21.19 -2.39
C LYS A 101 5.00 -22.61 -1.84
N LEU A 102 4.50 -22.87 -0.63
CA LEU A 102 4.64 -24.21 -0.04
C LEU A 102 3.60 -25.21 -0.54
N ILE A 103 2.35 -24.79 -0.78
CA ILE A 103 1.27 -25.71 -1.21
C ILE A 103 1.20 -25.79 -2.74
N MET A 104 1.15 -24.65 -3.44
CA MET A 104 0.93 -24.65 -4.89
C MET A 104 2.22 -24.83 -5.72
N HIS A 105 3.36 -24.34 -5.23
CA HIS A 105 4.64 -24.41 -5.93
C HIS A 105 5.77 -25.00 -5.05
N PRO A 106 5.62 -26.25 -4.56
CA PRO A 106 6.56 -26.84 -3.60
C PRO A 106 7.96 -27.05 -4.19
N ALA A 107 8.09 -27.14 -5.53
CA ALA A 107 9.37 -27.22 -6.19
C ALA A 107 10.17 -25.90 -6.04
N PRO A 108 11.51 -25.96 -5.98
CA PRO A 108 12.36 -24.77 -6.09
C PRO A 108 12.08 -24.01 -7.40
N TYR A 109 12.14 -22.68 -7.35
CA TYR A 109 12.11 -21.89 -8.57
C TYR A 109 13.40 -22.05 -9.37
N THR A 110 13.29 -22.00 -10.70
CA THR A 110 14.44 -22.07 -11.62
C THR A 110 14.88 -20.70 -12.13
N GLU A 111 14.07 -19.67 -11.89
CA GLU A 111 14.36 -18.26 -12.17
C GLU A 111 13.64 -17.38 -11.14
N LEU A 112 13.99 -16.09 -11.08
CA LEU A 112 13.29 -15.16 -10.21
C LEU A 112 11.91 -14.84 -10.82
N PRO A 113 10.79 -15.24 -10.20
CA PRO A 113 9.46 -15.01 -10.75
C PRO A 113 9.17 -13.51 -10.88
N PRO A 114 8.31 -13.05 -11.83
CA PRO A 114 8.08 -11.62 -12.06
C PRO A 114 7.57 -10.83 -10.84
N PHE A 115 6.86 -11.50 -9.92
CA PHE A 115 6.37 -10.90 -8.68
C PHE A 115 7.46 -10.80 -7.58
N LEU A 116 8.66 -11.32 -7.83
CA LEU A 116 9.88 -11.14 -7.05
C LEU A 116 10.87 -10.32 -7.89
N GLN A 117 11.67 -9.48 -7.24
CA GLN A 117 12.60 -8.59 -7.93
C GLN A 117 13.94 -8.63 -7.18
N PRO A 118 15.07 -8.41 -7.86
CA PRO A 118 16.38 -8.68 -7.27
C PRO A 118 16.64 -7.79 -6.07
N PHE A 119 17.22 -8.34 -5.02
CA PHE A 119 17.69 -7.57 -3.88
C PHE A 119 19.03 -6.87 -4.23
N PRO A 120 19.24 -5.60 -3.83
CA PRO A 120 18.41 -4.75 -2.98
C PRO A 120 17.35 -3.91 -3.71
N TYR A 121 17.24 -4.00 -5.04
CA TYR A 121 16.30 -3.22 -5.83
C TYR A 121 14.83 -3.40 -5.40
N SER A 122 14.45 -4.62 -5.02
CA SER A 122 13.12 -4.95 -4.52
C SER A 122 12.63 -4.02 -3.41
N VAL A 123 13.50 -3.60 -2.49
CA VAL A 123 13.12 -2.68 -1.39
C VAL A 123 12.54 -1.38 -1.95
N PHE A 124 13.20 -0.79 -2.94
CA PHE A 124 12.75 0.47 -3.56
C PHE A 124 11.47 0.27 -4.37
N LEU A 125 11.40 -0.80 -5.17
CA LEU A 125 10.25 -1.05 -6.02
C LEU A 125 8.99 -1.32 -5.19
N TYR A 126 9.06 -2.23 -4.22
CA TYR A 126 7.89 -2.59 -3.42
C TYR A 126 7.50 -1.47 -2.45
N PHE A 127 8.45 -0.68 -1.95
CA PHE A 127 8.09 0.54 -1.21
C PHE A 127 7.30 1.51 -2.09
N SER A 128 7.78 1.77 -3.31
CA SER A 128 7.13 2.69 -4.25
C SER A 128 5.76 2.19 -4.70
N GLY A 129 5.65 0.89 -4.99
CA GLY A 129 4.38 0.23 -5.30
C GLY A 129 3.40 0.30 -4.12
N ALA A 130 3.87 0.07 -2.89
CA ALA A 130 3.02 0.21 -1.72
C ALA A 130 2.51 1.64 -1.57
N PHE A 131 3.39 2.61 -1.75
CA PHE A 131 3.05 4.03 -1.69
C PHE A 131 2.00 4.42 -2.76
N GLU A 132 2.18 3.99 -4.01
CA GLU A 132 1.21 4.19 -5.10
C GLU A 132 -0.16 3.65 -4.75
N ILE A 133 -0.24 2.40 -4.34
CA ILE A 133 -1.52 1.80 -4.03
C ILE A 133 -2.20 2.54 -2.87
N GLU A 134 -1.46 2.89 -1.81
CA GLU A 134 -2.06 3.65 -0.71
C GLU A 134 -2.54 5.04 -1.13
N VAL A 135 -1.86 5.70 -2.06
CA VAL A 135 -2.31 6.97 -2.62
C VAL A 135 -3.61 6.79 -3.42
N PHE A 136 -3.62 5.85 -4.36
CA PHE A 136 -4.71 5.72 -5.34
C PHE A 136 -5.91 4.91 -4.85
N TYR A 137 -5.76 4.15 -3.76
CA TYR A 137 -6.81 3.27 -3.26
C TYR A 137 -7.35 3.83 -1.94
N ARG A 138 -6.53 4.53 -1.13
CA ARG A 138 -6.95 5.04 0.19
C ARG A 138 -7.01 6.55 0.19
N LEU A 139 -5.87 7.23 0.07
CA LEU A 139 -5.79 8.67 0.25
C LEU A 139 -6.75 9.41 -0.67
N ILE A 140 -6.68 9.16 -1.98
CA ILE A 140 -7.52 9.84 -2.96
C ILE A 140 -8.99 9.41 -2.84
N PRO A 141 -9.35 8.12 -2.98
CA PRO A 141 -10.77 7.74 -3.09
C PRO A 141 -11.55 7.98 -1.82
N ILE A 142 -10.98 7.67 -0.65
CA ILE A 142 -11.68 7.83 0.62
C ILE A 142 -11.84 9.32 0.95
N THR A 143 -10.79 10.12 0.79
CA THR A 143 -10.90 11.57 1.00
C THR A 143 -11.92 12.19 0.05
N LEU A 144 -11.88 11.82 -1.24
CA LEU A 144 -12.81 12.35 -2.25
C LEU A 144 -14.27 11.99 -1.95
N MET A 145 -14.55 10.73 -1.62
CA MET A 145 -15.91 10.29 -1.25
C MET A 145 -16.45 11.04 -0.05
N LEU A 146 -15.62 11.26 0.97
CA LEU A 146 -16.02 12.03 2.15
C LEU A 146 -16.19 13.52 1.84
N LEU A 147 -15.37 14.09 0.95
CA LEU A 147 -15.54 15.48 0.48
C LEU A 147 -16.87 15.64 -0.26
N ILE A 148 -17.22 14.71 -1.15
CA ILE A 148 -18.51 14.68 -1.85
C ILE A 148 -19.65 14.60 -0.84
N GLY A 149 -19.59 13.66 0.11
CA GLY A 149 -20.60 13.51 1.16
C GLY A 149 -20.77 14.76 2.02
N LYS A 150 -19.66 15.46 2.32
CA LYS A 150 -19.66 16.72 3.06
C LYS A 150 -20.24 17.87 2.23
N TRP A 151 -19.90 17.96 0.95
CA TRP A 151 -20.33 19.04 0.06
C TRP A 151 -21.82 18.97 -0.26
N LEU A 152 -22.33 17.79 -0.61
CA LEU A 152 -23.71 17.61 -1.07
C LEU A 152 -24.73 17.46 0.08
N TRP A 153 -24.35 16.88 1.22
CA TRP A 153 -25.28 16.61 2.34
C TRP A 153 -24.82 17.21 3.68
N GLY A 154 -23.87 18.15 3.67
CA GLY A 154 -23.34 18.78 4.88
C GLY A 154 -22.71 17.80 5.87
N GLY A 155 -22.36 16.58 5.42
CA GLY A 155 -21.84 15.51 6.27
C GLY A 155 -22.89 14.69 7.02
N ARG A 156 -24.19 14.90 6.79
CA ARG A 156 -25.28 14.15 7.45
C ARG A 156 -25.14 12.63 7.34
N TYR A 157 -24.62 12.16 6.20
CA TYR A 157 -24.44 10.74 5.90
C TYR A 157 -22.97 10.29 5.96
N PHE A 158 -22.13 10.96 6.75
CA PHE A 158 -20.70 10.69 6.84
C PHE A 158 -20.35 9.20 6.95
N ASN A 159 -21.01 8.46 7.85
CA ASN A 159 -20.74 7.04 8.04
C ASN A 159 -21.06 6.20 6.79
N ILE A 160 -22.11 6.54 6.04
CA ILE A 160 -22.46 5.85 4.79
C ILE A 160 -21.35 6.08 3.78
N PHE A 161 -20.97 7.35 3.52
CA PHE A 161 -19.88 7.66 2.60
C PHE A 161 -18.56 7.00 2.99
N LEU A 162 -18.24 6.99 4.29
CA LEU A 162 -17.02 6.39 4.81
C LEU A 162 -16.98 4.87 4.55
N TRP A 163 -18.02 4.16 4.96
CA TRP A 163 -18.04 2.70 4.82
C TRP A 163 -18.20 2.27 3.37
N SER A 164 -18.96 3.01 2.54
CA SER A 164 -18.99 2.81 1.10
C SER A 164 -17.61 2.99 0.47
N ALA A 165 -16.88 4.05 0.84
CA ALA A 165 -15.52 4.28 0.33
C ALA A 165 -14.56 3.17 0.76
N ILE A 166 -14.61 2.73 2.02
CA ILE A 166 -13.83 1.60 2.53
C ILE A 166 -14.13 0.33 1.72
N LEU A 167 -15.41 -0.02 1.53
CA LEU A 167 -15.78 -1.24 0.79
C LEU A 167 -15.35 -1.18 -0.68
N LEU A 168 -15.65 -0.08 -1.37
CA LEU A 168 -15.35 0.07 -2.80
C LEU A 168 -13.84 0.12 -3.06
N SER A 169 -13.09 0.86 -2.25
CA SER A 169 -11.62 0.88 -2.37
C SER A 169 -10.99 -0.48 -2.11
N SER A 170 -11.58 -1.26 -1.20
CA SER A 170 -11.05 -2.58 -0.83
C SER A 170 -11.31 -3.67 -1.86
N LEU A 171 -12.36 -3.51 -2.67
CA LEU A 171 -12.69 -4.43 -3.77
C LEU A 171 -11.86 -4.20 -5.02
N ARG A 172 -11.28 -3.01 -5.20
CA ARG A 172 -10.57 -2.64 -6.44
C ARG A 172 -9.42 -3.60 -6.77
N GLU A 173 -8.45 -3.75 -5.86
CA GLU A 173 -7.23 -4.56 -6.11
C GLU A 173 -7.57 -6.04 -6.36
N PRO A 174 -8.39 -6.71 -5.53
CA PRO A 174 -8.71 -8.12 -5.74
C PRO A 174 -9.46 -8.40 -7.03
N LEU A 175 -10.31 -7.46 -7.49
CA LEU A 175 -11.03 -7.60 -8.76
C LEU A 175 -10.12 -7.36 -9.97
N GLU A 176 -9.18 -6.42 -9.85
CA GLU A 176 -8.18 -6.12 -10.88
C GLU A 176 -7.15 -7.26 -11.05
N GLN A 177 -6.87 -7.97 -9.95
CA GLN A 177 -5.85 -9.02 -9.88
C GLN A 177 -6.44 -10.43 -9.72
N LEU A 178 -7.69 -10.65 -10.14
CA LEU A 178 -8.31 -11.97 -10.08
C LEU A 178 -7.43 -13.00 -10.80
N PRO A 179 -6.93 -14.04 -10.09
CA PRO A 179 -6.10 -15.05 -10.71
C PRO A 179 -6.97 -15.98 -11.57
N GLY A 180 -6.36 -16.62 -12.56
CA GLY A 180 -6.93 -17.80 -13.21
C GLY A 180 -6.67 -19.07 -12.42
N GLY A 181 -7.30 -20.18 -12.83
CA GLY A 181 -7.04 -21.51 -12.27
C GLY A 181 -8.19 -22.04 -11.41
N GLU A 182 -7.84 -22.86 -10.42
CA GLU A 182 -8.80 -23.59 -9.57
C GLU A 182 -9.67 -22.66 -8.73
N LEU A 183 -10.97 -22.96 -8.64
CA LEU A 183 -11.95 -22.11 -7.95
C LEU A 183 -11.59 -21.81 -6.49
N TRP A 184 -10.99 -22.78 -5.79
CA TRP A 184 -10.57 -22.59 -4.40
C TRP A 184 -9.47 -21.53 -4.28
N PHE A 185 -8.54 -21.48 -5.23
CA PHE A 185 -7.44 -20.50 -5.23
C PHE A 185 -7.93 -19.11 -5.63
N VAL A 186 -8.84 -19.03 -6.60
CA VAL A 186 -9.53 -17.79 -6.95
C VAL A 186 -10.29 -17.24 -5.74
N SER A 187 -11.01 -18.11 -5.04
CA SER A 187 -11.76 -17.74 -3.83
C SER A 187 -10.83 -17.29 -2.70
N TYR A 188 -9.74 -18.01 -2.46
CA TYR A 188 -8.72 -17.63 -1.49
C TYR A 188 -8.15 -16.24 -1.78
N SER A 189 -7.72 -16.01 -3.03
CA SER A 189 -7.08 -14.75 -3.45
C SER A 189 -8.05 -13.57 -3.35
N LEU A 190 -9.31 -13.77 -3.76
CA LEU A 190 -10.35 -12.75 -3.63
C LEU A 190 -10.63 -12.39 -2.17
N VAL A 191 -10.81 -13.40 -1.30
CA VAL A 191 -11.18 -13.20 0.11
C VAL A 191 -10.01 -12.59 0.89
N THR A 192 -8.81 -13.13 0.76
CA THR A 192 -7.62 -12.62 1.46
C THR A 192 -7.22 -11.24 0.96
N GLY A 193 -7.22 -11.04 -0.37
CA GLY A 193 -6.98 -9.76 -0.99
C GLY A 193 -7.97 -8.69 -0.51
N PHE A 194 -9.28 -9.00 -0.48
CA PHE A 194 -10.30 -8.09 0.04
C PHE A 194 -10.08 -7.81 1.52
N LEU A 195 -9.84 -8.84 2.34
CA LEU A 195 -9.70 -8.69 3.79
C LEU A 195 -8.49 -7.82 4.15
N MET A 196 -7.34 -8.06 3.51
CA MET A 196 -6.16 -7.23 3.72
C MET A 196 -6.45 -5.79 3.29
N ASN A 197 -7.02 -5.59 2.10
CA ASN A 197 -7.33 -4.26 1.59
C ASN A 197 -8.33 -3.50 2.48
N TYR A 198 -9.32 -4.22 3.04
CA TYR A 198 -10.30 -3.72 4.00
C TYR A 198 -9.64 -3.31 5.32
N LEU A 199 -8.76 -4.14 5.87
CA LEU A 199 -8.01 -3.81 7.08
C LEU A 199 -7.14 -2.58 6.88
N GLN A 200 -6.48 -2.44 5.73
CA GLN A 200 -5.73 -1.24 5.38
C GLN A 200 -6.61 0.01 5.41
N ALA A 201 -7.80 -0.03 4.78
CA ALA A 201 -8.72 1.09 4.79
C ALA A 201 -9.26 1.41 6.20
N VAL A 202 -9.47 0.40 7.05
CA VAL A 202 -9.83 0.58 8.47
C VAL A 202 -8.68 1.22 9.26
N TYR A 203 -7.43 0.78 9.04
CA TYR A 203 -6.25 1.39 9.65
C TYR A 203 -6.02 2.83 9.14
N TYR A 204 -6.30 3.11 7.87
CA TYR A 204 -6.25 4.46 7.32
C TYR A 204 -7.23 5.39 8.06
N LYS A 205 -8.48 4.96 8.20
CA LYS A 205 -9.50 5.70 8.96
C LYS A 205 -9.07 5.96 10.41
N ASN A 206 -8.52 4.95 11.08
CA ASN A 206 -8.30 5.00 12.53
C ASN A 206 -6.94 5.60 12.93
N ALA A 207 -5.90 5.41 12.10
CA ALA A 207 -4.50 5.70 12.42
C ALA A 207 -3.76 6.50 11.32
N GLY A 208 -4.43 6.81 10.21
CA GLY A 208 -3.91 7.64 9.12
C GLY A 208 -3.12 6.86 8.07
N PHE A 209 -2.62 7.61 7.07
CA PHE A 209 -1.94 7.06 5.89
C PHE A 209 -0.78 6.11 6.23
N LEU A 210 0.04 6.48 7.21
CA LEU A 210 1.22 5.70 7.59
C LEU A 210 0.87 4.33 8.16
N ALA A 211 -0.28 4.17 8.83
CA ALA A 211 -0.73 2.86 9.31
C ALA A 211 -1.13 1.93 8.17
N SER A 212 -1.86 2.47 7.20
CA SER A 212 -2.25 1.73 6.00
C SER A 212 -1.04 1.31 5.17
N LEU A 213 -0.07 2.21 5.01
CA LEU A 213 1.21 1.94 4.34
C LEU A 213 2.05 0.91 5.11
N ALA A 214 2.16 1.02 6.44
CA ALA A 214 2.90 0.08 7.26
C ALA A 214 2.33 -1.35 7.16
N LEU A 215 1.01 -1.50 7.07
CA LEU A 215 0.39 -2.80 6.81
C LEU A 215 0.81 -3.36 5.46
N ARG A 216 0.74 -2.57 4.38
CA ARG A 216 1.19 -3.03 3.04
C ARG A 216 2.67 -3.40 3.03
N LEU A 217 3.51 -2.57 3.64
CA LEU A 217 4.95 -2.83 3.73
C LEU A 217 5.26 -4.06 4.59
N GLY A 218 4.47 -4.33 5.63
CA GLY A 218 4.56 -5.57 6.40
C GLY A 218 4.28 -6.80 5.55
N HIS A 219 3.28 -6.73 4.67
CA HIS A 219 2.99 -7.80 3.70
C HIS A 219 4.10 -7.96 2.67
N TYR A 220 4.49 -6.86 2.01
CA TYR A 220 5.53 -6.86 0.99
C TYR A 220 6.91 -7.28 1.51
N SER A 221 7.22 -7.01 2.78
CA SER A 221 8.49 -7.43 3.35
C SER A 221 8.63 -8.95 3.36
N PHE A 222 7.57 -9.70 3.67
CA PHE A 222 7.60 -11.15 3.61
C PHE A 222 7.37 -11.68 2.20
N TRP A 223 6.23 -11.30 1.60
CA TRP A 223 5.77 -11.87 0.33
C TRP A 223 6.70 -11.57 -0.84
N HIS A 224 7.25 -10.35 -0.91
CA HIS A 224 8.04 -9.92 -2.07
C HIS A 224 9.54 -9.81 -1.79
N ILE A 225 9.93 -9.30 -0.62
CA ILE A 225 11.34 -8.98 -0.33
C ILE A 225 12.06 -10.20 0.26
N LEU A 226 11.59 -10.73 1.39
CA LEU A 226 12.24 -11.88 2.06
C LEU A 226 12.11 -13.16 1.24
N LEU A 227 10.93 -13.43 0.65
CA LEU A 227 10.79 -14.53 -0.30
C LEU A 227 11.72 -14.33 -1.51
N GLY A 228 11.82 -13.11 -2.05
CA GLY A 228 12.73 -12.78 -3.15
C GLY A 228 14.20 -13.05 -2.81
N ILE A 229 14.65 -12.64 -1.62
CA ILE A 229 15.99 -12.93 -1.11
C ILE A 229 16.21 -14.43 -1.00
N TYR A 230 15.26 -15.16 -0.41
CA TYR A 230 15.35 -16.61 -0.27
C TYR A 230 15.49 -17.29 -1.64
N VAL A 231 14.62 -16.96 -2.60
CA VAL A 231 14.69 -17.55 -3.95
C VAL A 231 16.01 -17.21 -4.62
N GLN A 232 16.41 -15.92 -4.63
CA GLN A 232 17.62 -15.45 -5.32
C GLN A 232 18.92 -16.09 -4.80
N TYR A 233 19.05 -16.22 -3.48
CA TYR A 233 20.31 -16.63 -2.85
C TYR A 233 20.34 -18.08 -2.36
N ILE A 234 19.20 -18.79 -2.35
CA ILE A 234 19.13 -20.18 -1.89
C ILE A 234 18.62 -21.11 -2.99
N GLU A 235 17.53 -20.78 -3.69
CA GLU A 235 16.95 -21.69 -4.70
C GLU A 235 17.65 -21.61 -6.07
N LEU A 236 18.21 -20.46 -6.42
CA LEU A 236 18.86 -20.22 -7.72
C LEU A 236 20.39 -20.42 -7.73
N GLN A 237 20.97 -20.94 -6.65
CA GLN A 237 22.39 -21.28 -6.56
C GLN A 237 22.61 -22.75 -6.93
#